data_AF-A0A954V0E0-F1
#
_entry.id   AF-A0A954V0E0-F1
#
_cell.length_a   1.000
_cell.length_b   1.000
_cell.length_c   1.000
_cell.angle_alpha   90.00
_cell.angle_beta   90.00
_cell.angle_gamma   90.00
#
_symmetry.space_group_name_H-M   'P 1'
#
loop_
_entity.id
_entity.type
_entity.pdbx_description
1 polymer ?
#
loop_
_entity_poly.entity_id
_entity_poly.type
_entity_poly.pdbx_seq_one_letter_code
_entity_poly.pdbx_strand_id
1 'polypeptide(L)'
;MGLQPLSLRTNISSLQAQGNLSRNEALLGSTMQRLSSGWRINQGADDAAGLSISEKLRAHIRGLAQARRNANDGISLLQTARPRSTMASAS
;
A
#
# COMPACT_ATOMS: atom_id res chain seq x y z
N MET A 1 -20.84 45.80 -33.46
CA MET A 1 -19.98 45.00 -32.56
C MET A 1 -20.56 45.09 -31.16
N GLY A 2 -21.35 44.09 -30.77
CA GLY A 2 -21.99 44.04 -29.46
C GLY A 2 -20.96 43.63 -28.41
N LEU A 3 -20.70 44.53 -27.45
CA LEU A 3 -19.86 44.29 -26.30
C LEU A 3 -20.47 43.15 -25.48
N GLN A 4 -19.76 42.03 -25.34
CA GLN A 4 -20.16 40.93 -24.48
C GLN A 4 -19.83 41.31 -23.02
N PRO A 5 -20.83 41.51 -22.13
CA PRO A 5 -20.60 41.92 -20.74
C PRO A 5 -20.07 40.79 -19.83
N LEU A 6 -19.55 39.70 -20.40
CA LEU A 6 -19.12 38.52 -19.64
C LEU A 6 -17.80 38.77 -18.86
N SER A 7 -16.97 39.71 -19.30
CA SER A 7 -15.65 39.97 -18.70
C SER A 7 -15.71 40.73 -17.37
N LEU A 8 -16.78 41.52 -17.13
CA LEU A 8 -16.92 42.36 -15.93
C LEU A 8 -17.45 41.61 -14.70
N ARG A 9 -18.23 40.53 -14.88
CA ARG A 9 -18.83 39.76 -13.78
C ARG A 9 -18.08 38.48 -13.43
N THR A 10 -17.34 37.89 -14.38
CA THR A 10 -16.63 36.63 -14.15
C THR A 10 -15.29 36.68 -14.87
N ASN A 11 -14.21 36.89 -14.12
CA ASN A 11 -12.87 36.84 -14.66
C ASN A 11 -12.47 35.37 -14.89
N ILE A 12 -12.63 34.91 -16.13
CA ILE A 12 -12.35 33.53 -16.56
C ILE A 12 -10.89 33.14 -16.26
N SER A 13 -9.94 34.07 -16.37
CA SER A 13 -8.53 33.83 -16.04
C SER A 13 -8.36 33.59 -14.54
N SER A 14 -9.04 34.35 -13.68
CA SER A 14 -9.03 34.12 -12.22
C SER A 14 -9.72 32.80 -11.84
N LEU A 15 -10.80 32.44 -12.54
CA LEU A 15 -11.54 31.19 -12.31
C LEU A 15 -10.70 29.97 -12.72
N GLN A 16 -9.98 30.08 -13.84
CA GLN A 16 -9.02 29.07 -14.29
C GLN A 16 -7.82 28.98 -13.34
N ALA A 17 -7.30 30.11 -12.86
CA ALA A 17 -6.23 30.14 -11.87
C ALA A 17 -6.66 29.52 -10.53
N GLN A 18 -7.88 29.80 -10.06
CA GLN A 18 -8.46 29.16 -8.87
C GLN A 18 -8.65 27.65 -9.07
N GLY A 19 -9.16 27.22 -10.23
CA GLY A 19 -9.28 25.80 -10.56
C GLY A 19 -7.94 25.08 -10.62
N ASN A 20 -6.91 25.72 -11.16
CA ASN A 20 -5.54 25.20 -11.17
C ASN A 20 -4.92 25.20 -9.77
N LEU A 21 -5.20 26.21 -8.96
CA LEU A 21 -4.75 26.31 -7.57
C LEU A 21 -5.33 25.18 -6.73
N SER A 22 -6.64 24.95 -6.76
CA SER A 22 -7.26 23.83 -6.02
C SER A 22 -6.72 22.47 -6.44
N ARG A 23 -6.40 22.27 -7.73
CA ARG A 23 -5.74 21.03 -8.18
C ARG A 23 -4.33 20.89 -7.62
N ASN A 24 -3.56 21.97 -7.61
CA ASN A 24 -2.21 21.98 -7.05
C ASN A 24 -2.22 21.77 -5.53
N GLU A 25 -3.18 22.33 -4.80
CA GLU A 25 -3.36 22.12 -3.36
C GLU A 25 -3.69 20.64 -3.05
N ALA A 26 -4.58 20.02 -3.82
CA ALA A 26 -4.89 18.60 -3.69
C ALA A 26 -3.66 17.70 -3.96
N LEU A 27 -2.89 18.03 -5.01
CA LEU A 27 -1.66 17.31 -5.34
C LEU A 27 -0.58 17.49 -4.26
N LEU A 28 -0.45 18.69 -3.71
CA LEU A 28 0.48 19.00 -2.62
C LEU A 28 0.12 18.23 -1.35
N GLY A 29 -1.17 18.17 -0.99
CA GLY A 29 -1.66 17.38 0.15
C GLY A 29 -1.34 15.89 0.01
N SER A 30 -1.58 15.32 -1.18
CA SER A 30 -1.22 13.92 -1.48
C SER A 30 0.29 13.67 -1.41
N THR A 31 1.10 14.63 -1.87
CA THR A 31 2.57 14.54 -1.84
C THR A 31 3.11 14.62 -0.40
N MET A 32 2.57 15.53 0.41
CA MET A 32 2.88 15.63 1.84
C MET A 32 2.49 14.35 2.59
N GLN A 33 1.33 13.76 2.29
CA GLN A 33 0.90 12.49 2.86
C GLN A 33 1.82 11.31 2.48
N ARG A 34 2.31 11.25 1.23
CA ARG A 34 3.29 10.24 0.80
C ARG A 34 4.65 10.44 1.47
N LEU A 35 5.09 11.70 1.61
CA LEU A 35 6.34 12.03 2.29
C LEU A 35 6.28 11.67 3.79
N SER A 36 5.18 11.99 4.45
CA SER A 36 4.99 11.73 5.88
C SER A 36 4.81 10.25 6.21
N SER A 37 4.16 9.46 5.34
CA SER A 37 4.00 8.03 5.59
C SER A 37 5.21 7.22 5.14
N GLY A 38 5.99 7.71 4.18
CA GLY A 38 7.08 6.96 3.53
C GLY A 38 6.58 5.85 2.59
N TRP A 39 5.26 5.71 2.42
CA TRP A 39 4.64 4.73 1.52
C TRP A 39 4.27 5.43 0.20
N ARG A 40 4.77 4.88 -0.93
CA ARG A 40 4.45 5.39 -2.27
C ARG A 40 2.96 5.34 -2.61
N ILE A 41 2.21 4.45 -1.96
CA ILE A 41 0.77 4.22 -2.18
C ILE A 41 0.06 4.59 -0.87
N ASN A 42 -0.46 5.82 -0.76
CA ASN A 42 -1.18 6.29 0.42
C ASN A 42 -2.64 6.69 0.12
N GLN A 43 -3.06 6.67 -1.15
CA GLN A 43 -4.43 6.96 -1.56
C GLN A 43 -5.00 5.73 -2.27
N GLY A 44 -5.63 4.84 -1.51
CA GLY A 44 -6.42 3.73 -2.06
C GLY A 44 -7.74 4.16 -2.72
N ALA A 45 -8.02 5.48 -2.76
CA ALA A 45 -9.23 6.04 -3.36
C ALA A 45 -9.18 6.08 -4.89
N ASP A 46 -8.00 6.30 -5.51
CA ASP A 46 -7.81 6.19 -6.96
C ASP A 46 -7.46 4.75 -7.40
N ASP A 47 -6.88 3.93 -6.51
CA ASP A 47 -6.41 2.56 -6.79
C ASP A 47 -6.81 1.55 -5.69
N ALA A 48 -8.11 1.29 -5.52
CA ALA A 48 -8.60 0.20 -4.66
C ALA A 48 -7.97 -1.16 -5.06
N ALA A 49 -7.64 -1.32 -6.35
CA ALA A 49 -6.90 -2.46 -6.88
C ALA A 49 -5.44 -2.51 -6.40
N GLY A 50 -4.72 -1.39 -6.40
CA GLY A 50 -3.32 -1.32 -5.96
C GLY A 50 -3.17 -1.57 -4.45
N LEU A 51 -4.11 -1.06 -3.65
CA LEU A 51 -4.16 -1.32 -2.21
C LEU A 51 -4.54 -2.79 -1.91
N SER A 52 -5.54 -3.35 -2.60
CA SER A 52 -5.95 -4.75 -2.46
C SER A 52 -4.85 -5.73 -2.83
N ILE A 53 -4.11 -5.46 -3.91
CA ILE A 53 -2.95 -6.27 -4.31
C ILE A 53 -1.84 -6.17 -3.26
N SER A 54 -1.56 -4.97 -2.77
CA SER A 54 -0.54 -4.76 -1.73
C SER A 54 -0.88 -5.49 -0.43
N GLU A 55 -2.14 -5.46 -0.01
CA GLU A 55 -2.60 -6.21 1.17
C GLU A 55 -2.61 -7.72 0.95
N LYS A 56 -2.99 -8.20 -0.25
CA LYS A 56 -2.86 -9.62 -0.62
C LYS A 56 -1.41 -10.09 -0.61
N LEU A 57 -0.48 -9.31 -1.14
CA LEU A 57 0.94 -9.61 -1.12
C LEU A 57 1.47 -9.62 0.32
N ARG A 58 1.06 -8.64 1.15
CA ARG A 58 1.42 -8.61 2.57
C ARG A 58 0.86 -9.81 3.33
N ALA A 59 -0.36 -10.25 3.03
CA ALA A 59 -0.95 -11.45 3.60
C ALA A 59 -0.18 -12.71 3.19
N HIS A 60 0.19 -12.85 1.91
CA HIS A 60 1.04 -13.95 1.44
C HIS A 60 2.40 -13.96 2.13
N ILE A 61 3.06 -12.79 2.27
CA ILE A 61 4.36 -12.70 2.97
C ILE A 61 4.24 -13.19 4.41
N ARG A 62 3.19 -12.80 5.13
CA ARG A 62 2.94 -13.29 6.51
C ARG A 62 2.67 -14.79 6.53
N GLY A 63 1.88 -15.30 5.58
CA GLY A 63 1.61 -16.73 5.43
C GLY A 63 2.88 -17.54 5.15
N LEU A 64 3.73 -17.08 4.24
CA LEU A 64 5.02 -17.70 3.92
C LEU A 64 5.98 -17.65 5.11
N ALA A 65 6.03 -16.54 5.86
CA ALA A 65 6.83 -16.45 7.08
C ALA A 65 6.38 -17.47 8.14
N GLN A 66 5.07 -17.69 8.29
CA GLN A 66 4.54 -18.73 9.17
C GLN A 66 4.84 -20.14 8.65
N ALA A 67 4.64 -20.39 7.35
CA ALA A 67 4.96 -21.68 6.73
C ALA A 67 6.45 -22.04 6.90
N ARG A 68 7.35 -21.05 6.77
CA ARG A 68 8.78 -21.22 7.03
C ARG A 68 9.06 -21.61 8.48
N ARG A 69 8.40 -20.96 9.45
CA ARG A 69 8.50 -21.34 10.87
C ARG A 69 8.00 -22.78 11.09
N ASN A 70 6.81 -23.10 10.61
CA ASN A 70 6.22 -24.43 10.72
C ASN A 70 7.13 -25.52 10.09
N ALA A 71 7.76 -25.24 8.95
CA ALA A 71 8.70 -26.16 8.30
C ALA A 71 9.97 -26.37 9.14
N ASN A 72 10.54 -25.30 9.70
CA ASN A 72 11.69 -25.39 10.60
C ASN A 72 11.35 -26.12 11.90
N ASP A 73 10.15 -25.92 12.44
CA ASP A 73 9.66 -26.63 13.62
C ASP A 73 9.48 -28.13 13.30
N GLY A 74 8.90 -28.47 12.15
CA GLY A 74 8.79 -29.85 11.67
C GLY A 74 10.15 -30.53 11.48
N ILE A 75 11.14 -29.81 10.93
CA ILE A 75 12.53 -30.30 10.82
C ILE A 75 13.13 -30.53 12.20
N SER A 76 12.93 -29.60 13.14
CA SER A 76 13.44 -29.71 14.52
C SER A 76 12.82 -30.89 15.26
N LEU A 77 11.52 -31.14 15.05
CA LEU A 77 10.81 -32.30 15.58
C LEU A 77 11.34 -33.60 14.99
N LEU A 78 11.58 -33.66 13.67
CA LEU A 78 12.18 -34.83 13.03
C LEU A 78 13.62 -35.09 13.51
N GLN A 79 14.42 -34.03 13.65
CA GLN A 79 15.78 -34.10 14.19
C GLN A 79 15.81 -34.55 15.65
N THR A 80 14.77 -34.26 16.44
CA THR A 80 14.64 -34.69 17.84
C THR A 80 14.01 -36.09 17.96
N ALA A 81 13.08 -36.45 17.06
CA ALA A 81 12.44 -37.75 17.03
C ALA A 81 13.36 -38.86 16.53
N ARG A 82 14.23 -38.57 15.55
CA ARG A 82 15.22 -39.52 15.00
C ARG A 82 16.14 -40.14 16.05
N PRO A 83 16.78 -39.39 16.97
CA PRO A 83 17.59 -39.98 18.03
C PRO A 83 16.76 -40.77 19.07
N ARG A 84 15.50 -40.37 19.34
CA ARG A 84 14.62 -41.12 20.26
C ARG A 84 14.17 -42.46 19.67
N SER A 85 13.88 -42.53 18.37
CA SER A 85 13.50 -43.81 17.73
C SER A 85 14.68 -44.80 17.68
N THR A 86 15.91 -44.32 17.47
CA THR A 86 17.10 -45.20 17.45
C THR A 86 17.47 -45.73 18.83
N MET A 87 17.14 -45.01 19.91
CA MET A 87 17.32 -45.49 21.28
C MET A 87 16.27 -46.52 21.70
N ALA A 88 15.02 -46.39 21.22
CA ALA A 88 13.95 -47.34 21.52
C ALA A 88 14.11 -48.70 20.82
N SER A 89 14.83 -48.77 19.70
CA SER A 89 15.11 -50.04 18.99
C SER A 89 16.39 -50.75 19.47
N ALA A 90 17.12 -50.17 20.42
CA ALA A 90 18.38 -50.68 20.95
C ALA A 90 18.25 -51.29 22.37
N SER A 91 17.02 -51.55 22.83
CA SER A 91 16.70 -52.31 24.06
C SER A 91 15.83 -53.50 23.71
#